data_AF-A0A2G5UJZ3-F1
#
_entry.id   AF-A0A2G5UJZ3-F1
#
_cell.length_a   1.000
_cell.length_b   1.000
_cell.length_c   1.000
_cell.angle_alpha   90.00
_cell.angle_beta   90.00
_cell.angle_gamma   90.00
#
_symmetry.space_group_name_H-M   'P 1'
#
loop_
_entity.id
_entity.type
_entity.pdbx_description
1 polymer ?
#
loop_
_entity_poly.entity_id
_entity_poly.type
_entity_poly.pdbx_seq_one_letter_code
_entity_poly.pdbx_strand_id
1 'polypeptide(L)'
;MLMRKQVWVFGMIERGTSKVIMFRVPEQDRTTPIPIIHNNDLPGTTIVTDEWAAYGGIQEVQAGYNHRFVNHKTVFVDPRN
;
A
#
# COMPACT_ATOMS: atom_id res chain seq x y z
N MET A 1 20.29 25.36 7.76
CA MET A 1 19.34 24.23 7.63
C MET A 1 18.63 24.39 6.29
N LEU A 2 18.82 23.46 5.35
CA LEU A 2 18.15 23.52 4.04
C LEU A 2 16.67 23.15 4.22
N MET A 3 15.74 24.10 4.06
CA MET A 3 14.32 23.80 3.93
C MET A 3 14.05 23.30 2.52
N ARG A 4 14.04 21.98 2.33
CA ARG A 4 13.58 21.37 1.08
C ARG A 4 12.09 21.05 1.22
N LYS A 5 11.31 21.40 0.20
CA LYS A 5 9.90 21.01 0.12
C LYS A 5 9.82 19.49 0.07
N GLN A 6 9.19 18.89 1.07
CA GLN A 6 8.98 17.45 1.12
C GLN A 6 8.00 17.04 0.03
N VAL A 7 8.30 15.94 -0.66
CA VAL A 7 7.44 15.34 -1.67
C VAL A 7 7.11 13.94 -1.23
N TRP A 8 5.82 13.66 -1.08
CA TRP A 8 5.32 12.33 -0.76
C TRP A 8 4.96 11.59 -2.03
N VAL A 9 5.29 10.30 -2.06
CA VAL A 9 4.97 9.39 -3.15
C VAL A 9 4.36 8.14 -2.54
N PHE A 10 3.19 7.76 -3.04
CA PHE A 10 2.59 6.45 -2.80
C PHE A 10 2.84 5.57 -4.02
N GLY A 11 3.26 4.33 -3.82
CA GLY A 11 3.64 3.45 -4.92
C GLY A 11 3.20 2.02 -4.69
N MET A 12 2.97 1.31 -5.79
CA MET A 12 2.56 -0.10 -5.80
C MET A 12 3.36 -0.85 -6.86
N ILE A 13 3.63 -2.13 -6.59
CA ILE A 13 4.35 -3.02 -7.49
C ILE A 13 3.57 -4.31 -7.69
N GLU A 14 3.38 -4.69 -8.95
CA GLU A 14 2.83 -5.99 -9.32
C GLU A 14 3.93 -7.05 -9.20
N ARG A 15 3.75 -7.99 -8.27
CA ARG A 15 4.68 -9.12 -8.10
C ARG A 15 4.62 -10.04 -9.32
N GLY A 16 5.78 -10.49 -9.80
CA GLY A 16 5.91 -11.38 -10.96
C GLY A 16 6.16 -10.63 -12.28
N THR A 17 5.63 -9.43 -12.45
CA THR A 17 5.87 -8.60 -13.65
C THR A 17 6.82 -7.43 -13.38
N SER A 18 6.98 -7.03 -12.12
CA SER A 18 7.72 -5.84 -11.70
C SER A 18 7.18 -4.53 -12.30
N LYS A 19 5.91 -4.50 -12.75
CA LYS A 19 5.26 -3.25 -13.11
C LYS A 19 5.07 -2.39 -11.87
N VAL A 20 5.43 -1.12 -11.97
CA VAL A 20 5.38 -0.16 -10.87
C VAL A 20 4.53 1.02 -11.29
N ILE A 21 3.65 1.45 -10.38
CA ILE A 21 2.92 2.71 -10.48
C ILE A 21 3.21 3.57 -9.25
N MET A 22 3.35 4.87 -9.46
CA MET A 22 3.70 5.84 -8.42
C MET A 22 2.83 7.09 -8.56
N PHE A 23 2.36 7.59 -7.42
CA PHE A 23 1.48 8.73 -7.31
C PHE A 23 2.11 9.75 -6.38
N ARG A 24 2.28 10.98 -6.86
CA ARG A 24 2.61 12.08 -5.97
C ARG A 24 1.38 12.41 -5.13
N VAL A 25 1.53 12.35 -3.81
CA VAL A 25 0.44 12.66 -2.87
C VAL A 25 0.76 13.95 -2.12
N PRO A 26 -0.25 14.78 -1.78
CA PRO A 26 -0.02 16.04 -1.09
C PRO A 26 0.56 15.81 0.31
N GLU A 27 0.08 14.78 1.02
CA GLU A 27 0.46 14.43 2.38
C GLU A 27 0.46 12.90 2.56
N GLN A 28 1.15 12.40 3.60
CA GLN A 28 1.09 11.00 4.01
C GLN A 28 -0.10 10.77 4.95
N ASP A 29 -1.31 10.94 4.42
CA ASP A 29 -2.55 10.78 5.18
C ASP A 29 -3.24 9.43 4.92
N ARG A 30 -4.20 9.10 5.78
CA ARG A 30 -4.95 7.83 5.72
C ARG A 30 -6.03 7.81 4.63
N THR A 31 -6.33 8.95 4.03
CA THR A 31 -7.46 9.11 3.10
C THR A 31 -7.04 8.88 1.65
N THR A 32 -5.75 8.97 1.34
CA THR A 32 -5.21 8.84 -0.01
C THR A 32 -5.00 7.40 -0.52
N PRO A 33 -4.50 6.43 0.29
CA PRO A 33 -4.11 5.13 -0.24
C PRO A 33 -5.28 4.29 -0.79
N ILE A 34 -6.40 4.28 -0.06
CA ILE A 34 -7.54 3.41 -0.36
C ILE A 34 -8.18 3.73 -1.74
N PRO A 35 -8.49 4.99 -2.08
CA PRO A 35 -8.98 5.33 -3.42
C PRO A 35 -7.99 5.00 -4.53
N ILE A 36 -6.68 5.15 -4.29
CA ILE A 36 -5.66 4.80 -5.29
C ILE A 36 -5.66 3.30 -5.56
N ILE A 37 -5.68 2.47 -4.52
CA ILE A 37 -5.76 1.01 -4.63
C ILE A 37 -7.00 0.61 -5.45
N HIS A 38 -8.18 1.09 -5.04
CA HIS A 38 -9.45 0.78 -5.70
C HIS A 38 -9.45 1.11 -7.20
N ASN A 39 -8.82 2.22 -7.59
CA ASN A 39 -8.83 2.67 -8.98
C ASN A 39 -7.81 1.97 -9.88
N ASN A 40 -6.85 1.24 -9.31
CA ASN A 40 -5.75 0.64 -10.07
C ASN A 40 -5.70 -0.90 -9.95
N ASP A 41 -6.32 -1.47 -8.93
CA ASP A 41 -6.29 -2.91 -8.69
C ASP A 41 -7.64 -3.56 -9.05
N LEU A 42 -7.59 -4.70 -9.73
CA LEU A 42 -8.79 -5.42 -10.17
C LEU A 42 -9.50 -6.11 -8.99
N PRO A 43 -10.83 -6.29 -9.03
CA PRO A 43 -11.52 -7.09 -8.03
C PRO A 43 -10.91 -8.49 -7.94
N GLY A 44 -10.78 -9.02 -6.72
CA GLY A 44 -10.10 -10.31 -6.50
C GLY A 44 -8.59 -10.22 -6.27
N THR A 45 -7.98 -9.05 -6.44
CA THR A 45 -6.52 -8.88 -6.28
C THR A 45 -6.07 -9.17 -4.84
N THR A 46 -4.93 -9.85 -4.70
CA THR A 46 -4.25 -9.98 -3.41
C THR A 46 -3.35 -8.78 -3.19
N ILE A 47 -3.69 -7.95 -2.21
CA ILE A 47 -2.97 -6.73 -1.87
C ILE A 47 -2.13 -7.00 -0.63
N VAL A 48 -0.83 -6.72 -0.71
CA VAL A 48 0.11 -6.90 0.41
C VAL A 48 0.66 -5.54 0.81
N THR A 49 0.32 -5.08 2.02
CA THR A 49 0.78 -3.80 2.57
C THR A 49 1.70 -3.99 3.78
N ASP A 50 2.28 -2.91 4.30
CA ASP A 50 2.75 -2.92 5.69
C ASP A 50 1.54 -2.80 6.66
N GLU A 51 1.79 -2.87 7.96
CA GLU A 51 0.78 -2.74 9.01
C GLU A 51 0.36 -1.28 9.30
N TRP A 52 0.52 -0.36 8.34
CA TRP A 52 0.04 1.00 8.53
C TRP A 52 -1.50 1.04 8.63
N ALA A 53 -2.01 1.66 9.70
CA ALA A 53 -3.44 1.72 9.99
C ALA A 53 -4.30 2.36 8.88
N ALA A 54 -3.70 3.11 7.94
CA ALA A 54 -4.41 3.63 6.78
C ALA A 54 -5.03 2.53 5.90
N TYR A 55 -4.48 1.32 5.93
CA TYR A 55 -4.92 0.20 5.10
C TYR A 55 -6.10 -0.58 5.68
N GLY A 56 -6.63 -0.19 6.84
CA GLY A 56 -7.71 -0.94 7.52
C GLY A 56 -9.00 -1.11 6.70
N GLY A 57 -9.27 -0.22 5.75
CA GLY A 57 -10.49 -0.26 4.91
C GLY A 57 -10.35 -1.03 3.60
N ILE A 58 -9.21 -1.67 3.30
CA ILE A 58 -8.99 -2.31 1.98
C ILE A 58 -10.06 -3.37 1.68
N GLN A 59 -10.41 -4.21 2.65
CA GLN A 59 -11.39 -5.28 2.44
C GLN A 59 -12.81 -4.74 2.20
N GLU A 60 -13.10 -3.52 2.64
CA GLU A 60 -14.43 -2.91 2.58
C GLU A 60 -14.69 -2.19 1.26
N VAL A 61 -13.63 -1.73 0.57
CA VAL A 61 -13.78 -0.92 -0.65
C VAL A 61 -14.06 -1.72 -1.91
N GLN A 62 -13.72 -3.01 -1.93
CA GLN A 62 -14.06 -3.86 -3.07
C GLN A 62 -14.25 -5.32 -2.66
N ALA A 63 -15.38 -5.88 -3.08
CA ALA A 63 -15.65 -7.29 -2.91
C ALA A 63 -14.55 -8.14 -3.57
N GLY A 64 -13.98 -9.07 -2.82
CA GLY A 64 -12.98 -10.01 -3.30
C GLY A 64 -11.54 -9.57 -3.11
N TYR A 65 -11.24 -8.37 -2.60
CA TYR A 65 -9.87 -8.05 -2.19
C TYR A 65 -9.39 -8.99 -1.09
N ASN A 66 -8.24 -9.62 -1.33
CA ASN A 66 -7.56 -10.48 -0.36
C ASN A 66 -6.41 -9.68 0.25
N HIS A 67 -6.70 -8.94 1.32
CA HIS A 67 -5.71 -8.10 1.99
C HIS A 67 -4.83 -8.91 2.93
N ARG A 68 -3.51 -8.81 2.74
CA ARG A 68 -2.47 -9.31 3.64
C ARG A 68 -1.59 -8.14 4.06
N PHE A 69 -0.96 -8.25 5.23
CA PHE A 69 -0.03 -7.22 5.69
C PHE A 69 1.17 -7.82 6.41
N VAL A 70 2.29 -7.10 6.36
CA VAL A 70 3.51 -7.43 7.11
C VAL A 70 3.53 -6.64 8.41
N ASN A 71 3.52 -7.34 9.55
CA ASN A 71 3.70 -6.75 10.87
C ASN A 71 5.21 -6.62 11.17
N HIS A 72 5.71 -5.39 11.21
CA HIS A 72 7.13 -5.10 11.44
C HIS A 72 7.58 -5.27 12.91
N LYS A 73 6.67 -5.52 13.85
CA LYS A 73 6.99 -5.70 15.28
C LYS A 73 7.27 -7.15 15.65
N THR A 74 6.78 -8.10 14.87
CA THR A 74 6.88 -9.53 15.18
C THR A 74 8.07 -10.19 14.48
N VAL A 75 8.15 -10.06 13.16
CA VAL A 75 9.21 -10.64 12.33
C VAL A 75 9.45 -9.77 11.10
N PHE A 76 10.69 -9.30 10.91
CA PHE A 76 11.08 -8.51 9.73
C PHE A 76 11.16 -9.37 8.45
N VAL A 77 11.48 -10.65 8.60
CA VAL A 77 11.53 -11.69 7.55
C VAL A 77 10.88 -12.95 8.14
N ASP A 78 10.09 -13.70 7.35
CA ASP A 78 9.56 -14.99 7.82
C ASP A 78 10.74 -15.91 8.20
N PRO A 79 10.84 -16.37 9.46
CA PRO A 79 11.97 -17.20 9.91
C PRO A 79 11.99 -18.60 9.27
N ARG A 80 10.98 -18.95 8.47
CA ARG A 80 10.86 -20.25 7.78
C ARG A 80 11.24 -20.19 6.29
N ASN A 81 11.68 -19.03 5.80
CA ASN A 81 12.25 -18.88 4.46
C ASN A 81 13.74 -19.25 4.43
#